data_AF-A0A8T7I1U6-F1
#
_entry.id   AF-A0A8T7I1U6-F1
#
_cell.length_a   1.000
_cell.length_b   1.000
_cell.length_c   1.000
_cell.angle_alpha   90.00
_cell.angle_beta   90.00
_cell.angle_gamma   90.00
#
_symmetry.space_group_name_H-M   'P 1'
#
loop_
_entity.id
_entity.type
_entity.pdbx_description
1 polymer ?
#
loop_
_entity_poly.entity_id
_entity_poly.type
_entity_poly.pdbx_seq_one_letter_code
_entity_poly.pdbx_strand_id
1 'polypeptide(L)'
;MPPITVKAYGILELTKKQYLAIQAFGFCFLFIFVFWFHFSGFNNSEIRLVRYLGYVAWGVIILEVVETWFMLRRFRTKAQARRDAAAEEN
;
A
#
# COMPACT_ATOMS: atom_id res chain seq x y z
N MET A 1 -6.98 -17.37 -19.43
CA MET A 1 -6.22 -16.10 -19.54
C MET A 1 -5.26 -15.99 -18.36
N PRO A 2 -3.95 -15.77 -18.59
CA PRO A 2 -2.97 -15.64 -17.50
C PRO A 2 -3.21 -14.35 -16.68
N PRO A 3 -3.05 -14.39 -15.34
CA PRO A 3 -3.32 -13.26 -14.46
C PRO A 3 -2.44 -12.05 -14.80
N ILE A 4 -2.99 -10.84 -14.69
CA ILE A 4 -2.23 -9.60 -14.90
C ILE A 4 -1.32 -9.38 -13.69
N THR A 5 -0.01 -9.44 -13.92
CA THR A 5 1.01 -9.13 -12.91
C THR A 5 1.63 -7.75 -13.15
N VAL A 6 1.94 -7.05 -12.07
CA VAL A 6 2.66 -5.78 -12.08
C VAL A 6 3.82 -5.91 -11.10
N LYS A 7 4.98 -5.40 -11.49
CA LYS A 7 6.15 -5.31 -10.61
C LYS A 7 5.87 -4.28 -9.51
N ALA A 8 5.60 -4.75 -8.31
CA ALA A 8 5.46 -3.99 -7.08
C ALA A 8 6.82 -3.90 -6.37
N TYR A 9 7.09 -2.77 -5.71
CA TYR A 9 8.32 -2.53 -4.93
C TYR A 9 9.64 -2.77 -5.69
N GLY A 10 9.63 -2.67 -7.03
CA GLY A 10 10.79 -2.91 -7.89
C GLY A 10 11.30 -4.36 -7.96
N ILE A 11 10.74 -5.28 -7.17
CA ILE A 11 11.30 -6.62 -6.93
C ILE A 11 10.26 -7.73 -7.18
N LEU A 12 9.00 -7.53 -6.78
CA LEU A 12 8.00 -8.60 -6.77
C LEU A 12 6.97 -8.41 -7.88
N GLU A 13 6.74 -9.44 -8.69
CA GLU A 13 5.60 -9.48 -9.60
C GLU A 13 4.35 -9.95 -8.86
N LEU A 14 3.43 -9.03 -8.62
CA LEU A 14 2.21 -9.32 -7.87
C LEU A 14 0.98 -9.20 -8.76
N THR A 15 0.02 -10.08 -8.51
CA THR A 15 -1.36 -9.88 -9.01
C THR A 15 -2.07 -8.80 -8.20
N LYS A 16 -3.10 -8.17 -8.79
CA LYS A 16 -3.90 -7.15 -8.09
C LYS A 16 -4.42 -7.62 -6.72
N LYS A 17 -4.85 -8.89 -6.62
CA LYS A 17 -5.36 -9.46 -5.37
C LYS A 17 -4.26 -9.61 -4.31
N GLN A 18 -3.10 -10.13 -4.70
CA GLN A 18 -1.96 -10.27 -3.78
C GLN A 18 -1.44 -8.92 -3.31
N TYR A 19 -1.32 -7.95 -4.22
CA TYR A 19 -0.94 -6.58 -3.88
C TYR A 19 -1.91 -5.97 -2.86
N LEU A 20 -3.22 -6.03 -3.12
CA LEU A 20 -4.22 -5.50 -2.19
C LEU A 20 -4.23 -6.22 -0.84
N ALA A 21 -3.98 -7.54 -0.81
CA ALA A 21 -3.90 -8.28 0.44
C ALA A 21 -2.70 -7.83 1.29
N ILE A 22 -1.52 -7.70 0.68
CA ILE A 22 -0.30 -7.19 1.35
C ILE A 22 -0.51 -5.76 1.82
N GLN A 23 -1.08 -4.92 0.96
CA GLN A 23 -1.37 -3.52 1.27
C GLN A 23 -2.35 -3.38 2.44
N ALA A 24 -3.46 -4.14 2.42
CA ALA A 24 -4.44 -4.13 3.50
C ALA A 24 -3.83 -4.63 4.82
N PHE A 25 -3.00 -5.68 4.77
CA PHE A 25 -2.28 -6.14 5.94
C PHE A 25 -1.34 -5.07 6.50
N GLY A 26 -0.56 -4.41 5.64
CA GLY A 26 0.32 -3.29 6.02
C GLY A 26 -0.43 -2.12 6.66
N PHE A 27 -1.56 -1.71 6.07
CA PHE A 27 -2.43 -0.67 6.64
C PHE A 27 -2.99 -1.06 8.00
N CYS A 28 -3.51 -2.29 8.15
CA CYS A 28 -4.01 -2.77 9.44
C CYS A 28 -2.90 -2.75 10.51
N PHE A 29 -1.70 -3.21 10.16
CA PHE A 29 -0.56 -3.19 11.06
C PHE A 29 -0.19 -1.76 11.48
N LEU A 30 -0.10 -0.83 10.53
CA LEU A 30 0.18 0.59 10.81
C LEU A 30 -0.91 1.23 11.68
N PHE A 31 -2.18 0.93 11.43
CA PHE A 31 -3.29 1.42 12.25
C PHE A 31 -3.21 0.92 13.69
N ILE A 32 -2.96 -0.38 13.88
CA ILE A 32 -2.77 -0.96 15.22
C ILE A 32 -1.58 -0.32 15.91
N PHE A 33 -0.47 -0.14 15.19
CA PHE A 33 0.74 0.48 15.72
C PHE A 33 0.46 1.91 16.18
N VAL A 34 -0.15 2.76 15.34
CA VAL A 34 -0.51 4.15 15.70
C VAL A 34 -1.51 4.19 16.87
N PHE A 35 -2.52 3.32 16.85
CA PHE A 35 -3.53 3.24 17.91
C PHE A 35 -2.91 2.85 19.24
N TRP A 36 -2.13 1.76 19.28
CA TRP A 36 -1.42 1.32 20.48
C TRP A 36 -0.55 2.43 21.04
N PHE A 37 0.10 3.19 20.17
CA PHE A 37 0.98 4.27 20.56
C PHE A 37 0.27 5.50 21.10
N HIS A 38 -0.93 5.79 20.59
CA HIS A 38 -1.75 6.91 21.07
C HIS A 38 -2.39 6.61 22.44
N PHE A 39 -2.71 5.34 22.70
CA PHE A 39 -3.38 4.91 23.94
C PHE A 39 -2.42 4.41 25.03
N SER A 40 -1.18 4.06 24.69
CA SER A 40 -0.15 3.73 25.68
C SER A 40 0.27 5.02 26.38
N GLY A 41 -0.08 5.17 27.66
CA GLY A 41 0.27 6.34 28.47
C GLY A 41 1.77 6.42 28.75
N PHE A 42 2.55 6.92 27.79
CA PHE A 42 4.00 7.08 27.90
C PHE A 42 4.39 8.24 28.84
N ASN A 43 5.49 8.07 29.58
CA ASN A 43 6.01 9.08 30.51
C ASN A 43 6.70 10.25 29.75
N ASN A 44 6.83 11.43 30.40
CA ASN A 44 7.24 12.70 29.76
C ASN A 44 8.52 12.69 28.90
N SER A 45 9.50 11.82 29.17
CA SER A 45 10.71 11.66 28.35
C SER A 45 10.48 10.79 27.11
N GLU A 46 9.58 9.81 27.19
CA GLU A 46 9.18 8.93 26.08
C GLU A 46 8.21 9.63 25.14
N ILE A 47 7.41 10.59 25.63
CA ILE A 47 6.44 11.38 24.84
C ILE A 47 7.08 12.03 23.60
N ARG A 48 8.36 12.43 23.63
CA ARG A 48 8.99 13.14 22.50
C ARG A 48 9.32 12.19 21.33
N LEU A 49 9.94 11.06 21.62
CA LEU A 49 10.22 10.02 20.62
C LEU A 49 8.91 9.41 20.12
N VAL A 50 7.96 9.21 21.04
CA VAL A 50 6.65 8.66 20.75
C VAL A 50 5.87 9.58 19.80
N ARG A 51 5.84 10.88 20.08
CA ARG A 51 5.16 11.83 19.20
C ARG A 51 5.78 11.88 17.80
N TYR A 52 7.11 11.79 17.71
CA TYR A 52 7.82 11.77 16.43
C TYR A 52 7.49 10.51 15.62
N LEU A 53 7.53 9.33 16.23
CA LEU A 53 7.17 8.07 15.57
C LEU A 53 5.69 8.05 15.12
N GLY A 54 4.79 8.69 15.89
CA GLY A 54 3.41 8.90 15.46
C GLY A 54 3.29 9.73 14.18
N TYR A 55 4.03 10.84 14.07
CA TYR A 55 4.07 11.64 12.84
C TYR A 55 4.70 10.88 11.67
N VAL A 56 5.76 10.11 11.92
CA VAL A 56 6.39 9.25 10.90
C VAL A 56 5.39 8.21 10.39
N ALA A 57 4.65 7.54 11.28
CA ALA A 57 3.65 6.55 10.90
C ALA A 57 2.52 7.18 10.06
N TRP A 58 2.06 8.38 10.41
CA TRP A 58 1.12 9.14 9.56
C TRP A 58 1.70 9.45 8.18
N GLY A 59 2.97 9.86 8.11
CA GLY A 59 3.68 10.07 6.85
C GLY A 59 3.74 8.80 6.00
N VAL A 60 4.06 7.65 6.60
CA VAL A 60 4.06 6.35 5.94
C VAL A 60 2.66 5.99 5.41
N ILE A 61 1.59 6.19 6.19
CA ILE A 61 0.22 5.95 5.75
C ILE A 61 -0.12 6.76 4.49
N ILE A 62 0.26 8.04 4.45
CA ILE A 62 0.02 8.90 3.27
C ILE A 62 0.79 8.36 2.05
N LEU A 63 2.06 7.99 2.22
CA LEU A 63 2.87 7.42 1.16
C LEU A 63 2.29 6.10 0.62
N GLU A 64 1.83 5.23 1.52
CA GLU A 64 1.17 3.95 1.19
C GLU A 64 -0.12 4.18 0.38
N VAL A 65 -0.91 5.21 0.71
CA VAL A 65 -2.12 5.56 -0.05
C VAL A 65 -1.75 6.04 -1.46
N VAL A 66 -0.73 6.89 -1.57
CA VAL A 66 -0.23 7.39 -2.86
C VAL A 66 0.30 6.24 -3.72
N GLU A 67 1.10 5.35 -3.14
CA GLU A 67 1.62 4.16 -3.83
C GLU A 67 0.48 3.25 -4.31
N THR A 68 -0.51 2.99 -3.44
CA THR A 68 -1.70 2.20 -3.78
C THR A 68 -2.43 2.78 -4.98
N TRP A 69 -2.59 4.11 -5.01
CA TRP A 69 -3.24 4.78 -6.13
C TRP A 69 -2.47 4.61 -7.44
N PHE A 70 -1.15 4.80 -7.44
CA PHE A 70 -0.30 4.59 -8.61
C PHE A 70 -0.33 3.14 -9.09
N MET A 71 -0.27 2.16 -8.17
CA MET A 71 -0.30 0.74 -8.50
C MET A 71 -1.65 0.32 -9.09
N LEU A 72 -2.77 0.77 -8.51
CA LEU A 72 -4.10 0.52 -9.06
C LEU A 72 -4.27 1.13 -10.46
N ARG A 73 -3.75 2.33 -10.68
CA ARG A 73 -3.73 2.95 -12.02
C ARG A 73 -2.93 2.11 -13.00
N ARG A 74 -1.75 1.62 -12.61
CA ARG A 74 -0.91 0.75 -13.44
C ARG A 74 -1.59 -0.58 -13.79
N PHE A 75 -2.29 -1.20 -12.84
CA PHE A 75 -3.11 -2.38 -13.10
C PHE A 75 -4.23 -2.09 -14.12
N ARG A 76 -4.90 -0.93 -14.00
CA ARG A 76 -5.95 -0.52 -14.95
C ARG A 76 -5.41 -0.31 -16.36
N THR A 77 -4.29 0.39 -16.50
CA THR A 77 -3.65 0.62 -17.81
C THR A 77 -3.24 -0.71 -18.47
N LYS A 78 -2.62 -1.64 -17.73
CA LYS A 78 -2.31 -2.98 -18.26
C LYS A 78 -3.55 -3.78 -18.63
N ALA A 79 -4.63 -3.67 -17.86
CA ALA A 79 -5.88 -4.37 -18.16
C ALA A 79 -6.54 -3.82 -19.43
N GLN A 80 -6.46 -2.51 -19.66
CA GLN A 80 -7.02 -1.86 -20.83
C GLN A 80 -6.21 -2.20 -22.09
N ALA A 81 -4.88 -2.08 -22.05
CA ALA A 81 -4.02 -2.47 -23.17
C ALA A 81 -4.22 -3.93 -23.63
N ARG A 82 -4.52 -4.85 -22.69
CA ARG A 82 -4.86 -6.24 -23.04
C ARG A 82 -6.23 -6.40 -23.70
N ARG A 83 -7.22 -5.57 -23.33
CA ARG A 83 -8.54 -5.58 -23.97
C ARG A 83 -8.45 -5.02 -25.39
N ASP A 84 -7.66 -3.97 -25.56
CA ASP A 84 -7.46 -3.33 -26.85
C ASP A 84 -6.72 -4.28 -27.82
N ALA A 85 -5.66 -4.96 -27.36
CA ALA A 85 -4.96 -5.98 -28.16
C ALA A 85 -5.86 -7.18 -28.54
N ALA A 86 -6.73 -7.63 -27.64
CA ALA A 86 -7.68 -8.71 -27.94
C ALA A 86 -8.82 -8.29 -28.89
N ALA A 87 -9.08 -6.98 -29.01
CA ALA A 87 -10.04 -6.42 -29.95
C ALA A 87 -9.43 -6.19 -31.34
N GLU A 88 -8.11 -6.01 -31.45
CA GLU A 88 -7.38 -5.91 -32.73
C GLU A 88 -7.12 -7.28 -33.39
N GLU A 89 -7.17 -8.38 -32.63
CA GLU A 89 -7.01 -9.76 -33.14
C GLU A 89 -8.32 -10.42 -33.64
N ASN A 90 -9.49 -9.77 -33.48
CA ASN A 90 -10.79 -10.25 -33.99
C ASN A 90 -11.25 -9.42 -35.21
#